data_AF-A0AB34ABV6-F1
#
_entry.id   AF-A0AB34ABV6-F1
#
_cell.length_a   1.000
_cell.length_b   1.000
_cell.length_c   1.000
_cell.angle_alpha   90.00
_cell.angle_beta   90.00
_cell.angle_gamma   90.00
#
_symmetry.space_group_name_H-M   'P 1'
#
loop_
_entity.id
_entity.type
_entity.pdbx_description
1 polymer ?
#
loop_
_entity_poly.entity_id
_entity_poly.type
_entity_poly.pdbx_seq_one_letter_code
_entity_poly.pdbx_strand_id
1 'polypeptide(L)'
;MKRMKNLAAAFLLALPLTALPILTSTNIQAAETTKTETHTYTGNGSVKDMKKTAYHSKDANGNIYKADFMADKPTVTLTKKTTLNKYRTTWYATRKMSVHVSGNKSRTYYYITSSDKKISGWTWEGYLHKGIFKSAD
;
A
#
# COMPACT_ATOMS: atom_id res chain seq x y z
N MET A 1 16.60 -17.41 32.63
CA MET A 1 17.48 -16.43 31.94
C MET A 1 16.80 -15.06 32.00
N LYS A 2 17.22 -14.22 32.95
CA LYS A 2 18.10 -13.04 32.77
C LYS A 2 17.31 -11.83 32.22
N ARG A 3 16.71 -11.04 33.13
CA ARG A 3 17.14 -9.71 33.65
C ARG A 3 16.50 -8.56 32.83
N MET A 4 15.55 -7.85 33.44
CA MET A 4 15.68 -6.49 34.01
C MET A 4 15.75 -5.40 32.91
N LYS A 5 14.73 -4.54 32.74
CA LYS A 5 14.20 -3.46 33.60
C LYS A 5 14.80 -2.08 33.23
N ASN A 6 13.86 -1.13 33.07
CA ASN A 6 13.94 0.31 33.34
C ASN A 6 14.35 1.26 32.20
N LEU A 7 13.45 2.20 31.89
CA LEU A 7 13.53 3.64 32.24
C LEU A 7 12.44 4.37 31.43
N ALA A 8 11.29 4.70 32.02
CA ALA A 8 11.00 5.92 32.80
C ALA A 8 10.82 7.18 31.94
N ALA A 9 9.59 7.68 31.87
CA ALA A 9 9.25 9.11 31.96
C ALA A 9 7.72 9.25 32.03
N ALA A 10 7.22 9.65 33.19
CA ALA A 10 5.84 10.07 33.42
C ALA A 10 5.69 11.57 33.07
N PHE A 11 4.56 11.98 32.51
CA PHE A 11 4.10 13.37 32.58
C PHE A 11 2.56 13.47 32.62
N LEU A 12 2.08 13.84 33.81
CA LEU A 12 0.92 14.69 34.19
C LEU A 12 -0.49 14.49 33.58
N LEU A 13 -1.37 13.92 34.43
CA LEU A 13 -2.69 14.41 34.89
C LEU A 13 -3.47 15.45 34.04
N ALA A 14 -4.63 15.02 33.52
CA ALA A 14 -5.85 15.82 33.43
C ALA A 14 -7.10 14.90 33.42
N LEU A 15 -8.18 15.40 34.02
CA LEU A 15 -9.35 14.71 34.62
C LEU A 15 -10.29 13.92 33.67
N PRO A 16 -11.11 12.99 34.20
CA PRO A 16 -12.08 12.22 33.42
C PRO A 16 -13.33 13.06 33.12
N LEU A 17 -13.64 13.25 31.84
CA LEU A 17 -14.97 13.71 31.43
C LEU A 17 -15.93 12.51 31.52
N THR A 18 -16.66 12.40 32.61
CA THR A 18 -17.84 11.53 32.71
C THR A 18 -18.94 12.08 31.82
N ALA A 19 -19.03 11.59 30.58
CA ALA A 19 -20.20 11.78 29.74
C ALA A 19 -21.26 10.73 30.11
N LEU A 20 -22.43 11.18 30.54
CA LEU A 20 -23.63 10.34 30.69
C LEU A 20 -24.11 9.85 29.32
N PRO A 21 -24.66 8.63 29.19
CA PRO A 21 -25.10 8.10 27.90
C PRO A 21 -26.44 8.70 27.50
N ILE A 22 -26.46 9.47 26.41
CA ILE A 22 -27.71 9.80 25.69
C ILE A 22 -27.96 8.67 24.69
N LEU A 23 -28.93 7.81 25.00
CA LEU A 23 -29.48 6.82 24.08
C LEU A 23 -30.32 7.55 23.03
N THR A 24 -29.77 7.72 21.83
CA THR A 24 -30.58 7.94 20.62
C THR A 24 -30.08 7.03 19.52
N SER A 25 -30.91 6.05 19.17
CA SER A 25 -30.67 5.04 18.17
C SER A 25 -30.78 5.64 16.77
N THR A 26 -29.72 6.27 16.30
CA THR A 26 -29.48 6.45 14.87
C THR A 26 -28.27 5.62 14.51
N ASN A 27 -28.48 4.64 13.63
CA ASN A 27 -27.47 3.74 13.10
C ASN A 27 -26.53 4.55 12.19
N ILE A 28 -25.68 5.40 12.80
CA ILE A 28 -24.53 6.00 12.14
C ILE A 28 -23.52 4.88 12.07
N GLN A 29 -23.50 4.22 10.92
CA GLN A 29 -22.46 3.31 10.52
C GLN A 29 -21.13 4.07 10.68
N ALA A 30 -20.44 3.80 11.79
CA ALA A 30 -19.10 4.30 12.01
C ALA A 30 -18.30 3.83 10.79
N ALA A 31 -17.89 4.78 9.96
CA ALA A 31 -16.88 4.50 8.96
C ALA A 31 -15.66 4.07 9.78
N GLU A 32 -15.43 2.76 9.83
CA GLU A 32 -14.18 2.19 10.28
C GLU A 32 -13.10 2.89 9.46
N THR A 33 -12.43 3.86 10.06
CA THR A 33 -11.25 4.47 9.48
C THR A 33 -10.16 3.43 9.61
N THR A 34 -10.22 2.41 8.75
CA THR A 34 -9.11 1.49 8.55
C THR A 34 -7.91 2.36 8.26
N LYS A 35 -6.95 2.38 9.19
CA LYS A 35 -5.73 3.19 9.10
C LYS A 35 -5.06 2.83 7.78
N THR A 36 -5.19 3.70 6.78
CA THR A 36 -4.65 3.46 5.45
C THR A 36 -3.13 3.35 5.53
N GLU A 37 -2.60 2.15 5.29
CA GLU A 37 -1.16 1.89 5.28
C GLU A 37 -0.50 2.79 4.24
N THR A 38 0.20 3.81 4.74
CA THR A 38 0.90 4.80 3.93
C THR A 38 2.40 4.62 4.15
N HIS A 39 3.13 4.44 3.06
CA HIS A 39 4.58 4.27 3.08
C HIS A 39 5.23 5.36 2.25
N THR A 40 6.13 6.12 2.86
CA THR A 40 6.93 7.12 2.16
C THR A 40 8.27 6.52 1.78
N TYR A 41 8.61 6.59 0.49
CA TYR A 41 9.88 6.11 -0.02
C TYR A 41 10.64 7.24 -0.71
N THR A 42 11.93 7.34 -0.42
CA THR A 42 12.85 8.12 -1.25
C THR A 42 13.14 7.30 -2.49
N GLY A 43 13.15 7.89 -3.67
CA GLY A 43 13.47 7.16 -4.89
C GLY A 43 13.73 8.15 -6.00
N ASN A 44 14.42 7.73 -7.06
CA ASN A 44 14.73 8.60 -8.18
C ASN A 44 13.48 9.21 -8.86
N GLY A 45 12.25 8.83 -8.49
CA GLY A 45 10.99 9.48 -8.88
C GLY A 45 10.67 9.38 -10.36
N SER A 46 11.63 8.96 -11.19
CA SER A 46 11.53 8.89 -12.63
C SER A 46 10.68 7.68 -13.00
N VAL A 47 9.40 7.92 -13.20
CA VAL A 47 8.52 6.99 -13.89
C VAL A 47 9.02 6.83 -15.32
N LYS A 48 9.22 5.59 -15.75
CA LYS A 48 9.61 5.24 -17.11
C LYS A 48 8.49 4.45 -17.76
N ASP A 49 8.15 4.79 -19.00
CA ASP A 49 7.28 3.97 -19.81
C ASP A 49 7.95 2.63 -20.15
N MET A 50 7.11 1.62 -20.35
CA MET A 50 7.52 0.30 -20.77
C MET A 50 6.52 -0.28 -21.77
N LYS A 51 6.96 -1.27 -22.54
CA LYS A 51 6.06 -2.03 -23.40
C LYS A 51 4.94 -2.64 -22.56
N LYS A 52 3.68 -2.42 -23.00
CA LYS A 52 2.50 -3.01 -22.36
C LYS A 52 2.70 -4.52 -22.24
N THR A 53 2.72 -5.00 -21.00
CA THR A 53 3.02 -6.40 -20.67
C THR A 53 1.94 -6.93 -19.74
N ALA A 54 1.48 -8.15 -20.01
CA ALA A 54 0.48 -8.85 -19.19
C ALA A 54 1.13 -9.57 -18.00
N TYR A 55 0.48 -9.47 -16.85
CA TYR A 55 0.88 -10.07 -15.58
C TYR A 55 -0.32 -10.67 -14.86
N HIS A 56 -0.05 -11.63 -14.00
CA HIS A 56 -0.97 -12.19 -13.02
C HIS A 56 -0.44 -11.96 -11.60
N SER A 57 -1.32 -11.91 -10.60
CA SER A 57 -0.91 -11.81 -9.21
C SER A 57 -0.29 -13.12 -8.72
N LYS A 58 0.85 -13.04 -8.05
CA LYS A 58 1.61 -14.21 -7.59
C LYS A 58 0.92 -14.90 -6.40
N ASP A 59 0.36 -14.14 -5.46
CA ASP A 59 -0.32 -14.65 -4.24
C ASP A 59 -1.27 -13.61 -3.61
N ALA A 60 -1.91 -14.00 -2.49
CA ALA A 60 -2.89 -13.22 -1.72
C ALA A 60 -2.39 -11.87 -1.16
N ASN A 61 -1.07 -11.67 -1.06
CA ASN A 61 -0.48 -10.56 -0.30
C ASN A 61 -0.09 -9.35 -1.16
N GLY A 62 -0.42 -9.39 -2.46
CA GLY A 62 -0.10 -8.30 -3.37
C GLY A 62 -0.91 -7.04 -3.07
N ASN A 63 -0.25 -5.91 -2.87
CA ASN A 63 -0.91 -4.62 -2.62
C ASN A 63 -0.90 -3.75 -3.88
N ILE A 64 -1.96 -2.94 -4.03
CA ILE A 64 -2.08 -1.89 -5.05
C ILE A 64 -2.08 -0.54 -4.32
N TYR A 65 -1.20 0.35 -4.75
CA TYR A 65 -0.97 1.66 -4.15
C TYR A 65 -1.38 2.81 -5.08
N LYS A 66 -1.80 3.93 -4.48
CA LYS A 66 -1.76 5.26 -5.08
C LYS A 66 -0.34 5.80 -4.89
N ALA A 67 0.23 6.41 -5.92
CA ALA A 67 1.51 7.10 -5.78
C ALA A 67 1.29 8.60 -5.88
N ASP A 68 1.81 9.33 -4.89
CA ASP A 68 1.88 10.78 -4.87
C ASP A 68 3.37 11.18 -4.96
N PHE A 69 3.75 11.79 -6.07
CA PHE A 69 5.12 12.26 -6.32
C PHE A 69 5.25 13.70 -5.84
N MET A 70 6.30 13.97 -5.07
CA MET A 70 6.58 15.33 -4.60
C MET A 70 7.24 16.13 -5.73
N ALA A 71 6.88 17.40 -5.91
CA ALA A 71 7.42 18.24 -6.96
C ALA A 71 8.90 18.59 -6.73
N ASP A 72 9.25 18.91 -5.49
CA ASP A 72 10.55 19.51 -5.15
C ASP A 72 11.59 18.50 -4.63
N LYS A 73 11.21 17.23 -4.49
CA LYS A 73 12.08 16.19 -3.93
C LYS A 73 11.87 14.84 -4.58
N PRO A 74 12.93 14.00 -4.67
CA PRO A 74 12.86 12.63 -5.19
C PRO A 74 12.20 11.71 -4.15
N THR A 75 10.93 11.96 -3.85
CA THR A 75 10.15 11.22 -2.85
C THR A 75 8.80 10.87 -3.44
N VAL A 76 8.39 9.62 -3.22
CA VAL A 76 7.08 9.11 -3.58
C VAL A 76 6.39 8.56 -2.34
N THR A 77 5.16 8.97 -2.14
CA THR A 77 4.30 8.43 -1.09
C THR A 77 3.40 7.38 -1.73
N LEU A 78 3.50 6.14 -1.23
CA LEU A 78 2.66 5.02 -1.64
C LEU A 78 1.59 4.75 -0.58
N THR A 79 0.35 5.07 -0.94
CA THR A 79 -0.82 4.88 -0.07
C THR A 79 -1.60 3.66 -0.53
N LYS A 80 -1.78 2.67 0.34
CA LYS A 80 -2.50 1.42 -0.02
C LYS A 80 -3.94 1.75 -0.44
N LYS A 81 -4.32 1.33 -1.64
CA LYS A 81 -5.69 1.45 -2.15
C LYS A 81 -6.48 0.17 -1.92
N THR A 82 -5.88 -0.96 -2.30
CA THR A 82 -6.53 -2.26 -2.29
C THR A 82 -5.49 -3.37 -2.46
N THR A 83 -5.93 -4.61 -2.58
CA THR A 83 -5.08 -5.79 -2.77
C THR A 83 -5.35 -6.42 -4.14
N LEU A 84 -4.30 -6.98 -4.73
CA LEU A 84 -4.33 -7.71 -6.00
C LEU A 84 -5.33 -8.87 -5.95
N ASN A 85 -5.38 -9.60 -4.83
CA ASN A 85 -6.21 -10.79 -4.65
C ASN A 85 -7.72 -10.53 -4.69
N LYS A 86 -8.15 -9.28 -4.47
CA LYS A 86 -9.55 -8.88 -4.58
C LYS A 86 -10.04 -8.98 -6.03
N TYR A 87 -9.12 -8.98 -7.00
CA TYR A 87 -9.44 -9.00 -8.42
C TYR A 87 -8.78 -10.19 -9.10
N ARG A 88 -9.60 -11.14 -9.57
CA ARG A 88 -9.15 -12.24 -10.44
C ARG A 88 -9.12 -11.75 -11.89
N THR A 89 -8.09 -10.97 -12.22
CA THR A 89 -7.95 -10.31 -13.54
C THR A 89 -6.53 -10.43 -14.08
N THR A 90 -6.38 -10.15 -15.37
CA THR A 90 -5.06 -9.92 -15.99
C THR A 90 -4.68 -8.46 -15.78
N TRP A 91 -3.46 -8.24 -15.31
CA TRP A 91 -2.91 -6.91 -15.06
C TRP A 91 -2.01 -6.50 -16.21
N TYR A 92 -2.26 -5.33 -16.78
CA TYR A 92 -1.41 -4.76 -17.81
C TYR A 92 -0.50 -3.71 -17.19
N ALA A 93 0.81 -3.98 -17.18
CA ALA A 93 1.81 -3.00 -16.78
C ALA A 93 2.26 -2.17 -17.98
N THR A 94 2.28 -0.84 -17.83
CA THR A 94 2.70 0.10 -18.88
C THR A 94 3.79 1.05 -18.43
N ARG A 95 4.00 1.21 -17.12
CA ARG A 95 5.03 2.08 -16.57
C ARG A 95 5.72 1.39 -15.40
N LYS A 96 6.96 1.78 -15.14
CA LYS A 96 7.74 1.32 -14.00
C LYS A 96 8.40 2.49 -13.26
N MET A 97 8.59 2.33 -11.97
CA MET A 97 9.43 3.21 -11.16
C MET A 97 10.30 2.37 -10.24
N SER A 98 11.47 2.89 -9.85
CA SER A 98 12.31 2.29 -8.83
C SER A 98 12.36 3.20 -7.62
N VAL A 99 12.13 2.64 -6.44
CA VAL A 99 12.16 3.37 -5.16
C VAL A 99 13.23 2.77 -4.27
N HIS A 100 13.93 3.61 -3.51
CA HIS A 100 14.82 3.14 -2.45
C HIS A 100 14.00 2.79 -1.22
N VAL A 101 14.27 1.61 -0.72
CA VAL A 101 13.78 1.05 0.53
C VAL A 101 14.96 1.00 1.50
N SER A 102 14.66 1.07 2.80
CA SER A 102 15.68 1.09 3.85
C SER A 102 16.83 0.10 3.62
N GLY A 103 18.06 0.57 3.86
CA GLY A 103 19.28 -0.24 3.78
C GLY A 103 19.72 -0.60 2.36
N ASN A 104 20.00 0.41 1.51
CA ASN A 104 20.53 0.26 0.14
C ASN A 104 19.70 -0.62 -0.82
N LYS A 105 18.48 -1.00 -0.43
CA LYS A 105 17.63 -1.88 -1.23
C LYS A 105 16.76 -1.04 -2.15
N SER A 106 16.62 -1.46 -3.39
CA SER A 106 15.66 -0.86 -4.32
C SER A 106 14.49 -1.80 -4.57
N ARG A 107 13.29 -1.25 -4.76
CA ARG A 107 12.12 -2.00 -5.24
C ARG A 107 11.60 -1.37 -6.52
N THR A 108 11.32 -2.21 -7.50
CA THR A 108 10.64 -1.79 -8.73
C THR A 108 9.14 -1.94 -8.57
N TYR A 109 8.42 -0.86 -8.83
CA TYR A 109 6.96 -0.85 -8.86
C TYR A 109 6.48 -0.70 -10.31
N TYR A 110 5.46 -1.46 -10.67
CA TYR A 110 4.77 -1.36 -11.95
C TYR A 110 3.43 -0.67 -11.79
N TYR A 111 3.15 0.25 -12.71
CA TYR A 111 1.82 0.80 -12.87
C TYR A 111 0.99 -0.19 -13.66
N ILE A 112 0.05 -0.81 -12.97
CA ILE A 112 -0.83 -1.85 -13.50
C ILE A 112 -2.24 -1.32 -13.68
N THR A 113 -2.91 -1.84 -14.71
CA THR A 113 -4.34 -1.61 -14.96
C THR A 113 -5.03 -2.96 -15.17
N SER A 114 -6.17 -3.16 -14.52
CA SER A 114 -7.01 -4.36 -14.70
C SER A 114 -7.50 -4.48 -16.14
N SER A 115 -7.81 -5.69 -16.62
CA SER A 115 -8.36 -5.90 -17.97
C SER A 115 -9.60 -5.05 -18.25
N ASP A 116 -10.48 -4.93 -17.26
CA ASP A 116 -11.73 -4.17 -17.32
C ASP A 116 -11.54 -2.66 -17.15
N LYS A 117 -10.28 -2.20 -17.01
CA LYS A 117 -9.89 -0.80 -16.78
C LYS A 117 -10.50 -0.11 -15.55
N LYS A 118 -11.20 -0.86 -14.68
CA LYS A 118 -11.85 -0.33 -13.47
C LYS A 118 -10.84 0.04 -12.37
N ILE A 119 -9.73 -0.69 -12.29
CA ILE A 119 -8.74 -0.50 -11.23
C ILE A 119 -7.35 -0.31 -11.83
N SER A 120 -6.67 0.72 -11.33
CA SER A 120 -5.28 0.97 -11.64
C SER A 120 -4.52 1.46 -10.41
N GLY A 121 -3.21 1.26 -10.43
CA GLY A 121 -2.31 1.68 -9.36
C GLY A 121 -0.93 1.07 -9.50
N TRP A 122 -0.11 1.29 -8.48
CA TRP A 122 1.25 0.80 -8.43
C TRP A 122 1.33 -0.46 -7.58
N THR A 123 2.05 -1.46 -8.05
CA THR A 123 2.33 -2.67 -7.27
C THR A 123 3.79 -3.05 -7.38
N TRP A 124 4.34 -3.68 -6.35
CA TRP A 124 5.71 -4.17 -6.39
C TRP A 124 5.80 -5.35 -7.38
N GLU A 125 6.85 -5.36 -8.21
CA GLU A 125 7.00 -6.40 -9.24
C GLU A 125 7.06 -7.82 -8.65
N GLY A 126 7.54 -7.97 -7.41
CA GLY A 126 7.63 -9.27 -6.74
C GLY A 126 6.28 -9.92 -6.45
N TYR A 127 5.18 -9.16 -6.52
CA TYR A 127 3.81 -9.66 -6.40
C TYR A 127 3.20 -10.09 -7.75
N LEU A 128 3.96 -10.00 -8.84
CA LEU A 128 3.47 -10.28 -10.19
C LEU A 128 4.23 -11.45 -10.81
N HIS A 129 3.50 -12.28 -11.56
CA HIS A 129 4.03 -13.27 -12.47
C HIS A 129 3.81 -12.78 -13.90
N LYS A 130 4.88 -12.75 -14.70
CA LYS A 130 4.83 -12.33 -16.10
C LYS A 130 4.25 -13.45 -16.95
N GLY A 131 3.30 -13.15 -17.83
CA GLY A 131 2.83 -14.11 -18.84
C GLY A 131 1.32 -14.31 -18.86
N ILE A 132 0.92 -15.28 -19.68
CA ILE A 132 -0.44 -15.80 -19.82
C ILE A 132 -0.59 -16.91 -18.79
N PHE A 133 -1.66 -16.91 -18.00
CA PHE A 133 -2.01 -17.98 -17.07
C PHE A 133 -1.80 -19.35 -17.74
N LYS A 134 -0.77 -20.08 -17.32
CA LYS A 134 -0.69 -21.52 -17.61
C LYS A 134 -1.45 -22.19 -16.48
N SER A 135 -2.63 -22.72 -16.78
CA SER A 135 -3.27 -23.70 -15.92
C SER A 135 -2.23 -24.78 -15.62
N ALA A 136 -2.02 -25.10 -14.35
CA ALA A 136 -1.32 -26.34 -14.01
C ALA A 136 -2.22 -27.48 -14.52
N ASP A 137 -1.70 -28.25 -15.47
CA ASP A 137 -2.26 -29.55 -15.87
C ASP A 137 -1.98 -30.57 -14.76
#